data_AF-A0A2D7V348-F1
#
_entry.id   AF-A0A2D7V348-F1
#
_cell.length_a   1.000
_cell.length_b   1.000
_cell.length_c   1.000
_cell.angle_alpha   90.00
_cell.angle_beta   90.00
_cell.angle_gamma   90.00
#
_symmetry.space_group_name_H-M   'P 1'
#
loop_
_entity.id
_entity.type
_entity.pdbx_description
1 polymer ?
#
loop_
_entity_poly.entity_id
_entity_poly.type
_entity_poly.pdbx_seq_one_letter_code
_entity_poly.pdbx_strand_id
1 'polypeptide(L)'
;MIEFQLNVDARLLQSLLPEIEKTFAQSYKNKRHLFKCPIPDDEDLIHAWEQGLADDSLEDRLALAKIFKSPKFKYGYVELEESDAEAALRSLTELRLSLRENALSEVSDSELESGNLSLSRRQSSVKVAYFTYLILAEIQESLLASE
;
A
#
# COMPACT_ATOMS: atom_id res chain seq x y z
N MET A 1 -18.28 0.70 10.92
CA MET A 1 -17.63 -0.34 10.08
C MET A 1 -17.75 0.10 8.64
N ILE A 2 -16.62 0.18 7.93
CA ILE A 2 -16.54 0.57 6.53
C ILE A 2 -16.63 -0.69 5.66
N GLU A 3 -17.51 -0.68 4.67
CA GLU A 3 -17.70 -1.77 3.72
C GLU A 3 -17.91 -1.21 2.31
N PHE A 4 -17.18 -1.74 1.33
CA PHE A 4 -17.37 -1.39 -0.07
C PHE A 4 -16.89 -2.50 -1.01
N GLN A 5 -17.27 -2.36 -2.28
CA GLN A 5 -16.82 -3.24 -3.35
C GLN A 5 -15.95 -2.46 -4.33
N LEU A 6 -14.75 -2.98 -4.60
CA LEU A 6 -13.82 -2.43 -5.58
C LEU A 6 -14.42 -2.49 -6.99
N ASN A 7 -14.20 -1.44 -7.77
CA ASN A 7 -14.61 -1.40 -9.17
C ASN A 7 -13.60 -2.11 -10.09
N VAL A 8 -13.26 -3.36 -9.73
CA VAL A 8 -12.23 -4.18 -10.37
C VAL A 8 -12.78 -5.58 -10.62
N ASP A 9 -12.51 -6.14 -11.80
CA ASP A 9 -12.87 -7.52 -12.10
C ASP A 9 -12.19 -8.51 -11.12
N ALA A 10 -12.98 -9.42 -10.55
CA ALA A 10 -12.49 -10.35 -9.53
C ALA A 10 -11.36 -11.27 -10.02
N ARG A 11 -11.34 -11.63 -11.31
CA ARG A 11 -10.29 -12.48 -11.89
C ARG A 11 -8.99 -11.69 -12.02
N LEU A 12 -9.09 -10.41 -12.41
CA LEU A 12 -7.94 -9.52 -12.44
C LEU A 12 -7.34 -9.38 -11.04
N LEU A 13 -8.17 -9.08 -10.04
CA LEU A 13 -7.71 -8.98 -8.65
C LEU A 13 -7.03 -10.27 -8.18
N GLN A 14 -7.66 -11.43 -8.40
CA GLN A 14 -7.08 -12.74 -8.05
C GLN A 14 -5.72 -13.00 -8.71
N SER A 15 -5.55 -12.58 -9.97
CA SER A 15 -4.28 -12.72 -10.69
C SER A 15 -3.16 -11.85 -10.12
N LEU A 16 -3.51 -10.77 -9.40
CA LEU A 16 -2.58 -9.80 -8.84
C LEU A 16 -2.31 -10.01 -7.34
N LEU A 17 -3.12 -10.83 -6.64
CA LEU A 17 -2.91 -11.18 -5.23
C LEU A 17 -1.46 -11.59 -4.92
N PRO A 18 -0.77 -12.43 -5.73
CA PRO A 18 0.61 -12.78 -5.45
C PRO A 18 1.57 -11.58 -5.43
N GLU A 19 1.36 -10.58 -6.30
CA GLU A 19 2.18 -9.37 -6.31
C GLU A 19 1.81 -8.44 -5.15
N ILE A 20 0.53 -8.35 -4.77
CA ILE A 20 0.09 -7.62 -3.57
C ILE A 20 0.77 -8.21 -2.32
N GLU A 21 0.71 -9.53 -2.14
CA GLU A 21 1.31 -10.22 -1.00
C GLU A 21 2.84 -10.06 -0.97
N LYS A 22 3.48 -10.21 -2.14
CA LYS A 22 4.92 -9.98 -2.28
C LYS A 22 5.30 -8.54 -1.93
N THR A 23 4.58 -7.55 -2.43
CA THR A 23 4.81 -6.14 -2.15
C THR A 23 4.63 -5.85 -0.66
N PHE A 24 3.55 -6.37 -0.08
CA PHE A 24 3.28 -6.25 1.35
C PHE A 24 4.44 -6.81 2.19
N ALA A 25 4.91 -8.02 1.85
CA ALA A 25 6.05 -8.63 2.54
C ALA A 25 7.38 -7.89 2.32
N GLN A 26 7.59 -7.27 1.15
CA GLN A 26 8.81 -6.52 0.81
C GLN A 26 8.86 -5.16 1.50
N SER A 27 7.73 -4.45 1.59
CA SER A 27 7.64 -3.16 2.28
C SER A 27 8.17 -3.25 3.72
N TYR A 28 7.84 -4.34 4.42
CA TYR A 28 8.31 -4.62 5.78
C TYR A 28 9.84 -4.75 5.91
N LYS A 29 10.49 -5.36 4.92
CA LYS A 29 11.94 -5.58 4.95
C LYS A 29 12.72 -4.30 4.67
N ASN A 30 12.16 -3.42 3.85
CA ASN A 30 12.75 -2.15 3.49
C ASN A 30 12.35 -1.09 4.50
N LYS A 31 12.69 -1.28 5.79
CA LYS A 31 12.49 -0.27 6.83
C LYS A 31 13.15 1.03 6.40
N ARG A 32 12.32 1.96 5.95
CA ARG A 32 12.76 3.29 5.58
C ARG A 32 12.84 4.12 6.83
N HIS A 33 14.01 4.15 7.45
CA HIS A 33 14.38 5.14 8.45
C HIS A 33 14.59 6.51 7.79
N LEU A 34 13.58 7.00 7.07
CA LEU A 34 13.62 8.32 6.44
C LEU A 34 13.34 9.44 7.46
N PHE A 35 12.67 9.10 8.56
CA PHE A 35 12.33 10.04 9.62
C PHE A 35 13.43 10.11 10.68
N LYS A 36 14.32 11.08 10.52
CA LYS A 36 15.37 11.35 11.51
C LYS A 36 14.76 11.94 12.78
N CYS A 37 15.29 11.54 13.94
CA CYS A 37 14.94 12.16 15.22
C CYS A 37 15.20 13.68 15.15
N PRO A 38 14.25 14.54 15.55
CA PRO A 38 14.42 15.99 15.53
C PRO A 38 15.55 16.50 16.44
N ILE A 39 15.86 15.76 17.52
CA ILE A 39 16.94 16.08 18.47
C ILE A 39 17.90 14.88 18.49
N PRO A 40 18.91 14.86 17.61
CA PRO A 40 19.79 13.71 17.41
C PRO A 40 20.89 13.56 18.46
N ASP A 41 20.95 14.46 19.45
CA ASP A 41 21.94 14.43 20.54
C ASP A 41 21.37 13.86 21.84
N ASP A 42 20.08 13.50 21.87
CA ASP A 42 19.39 12.90 23.00
C ASP A 42 19.14 11.40 22.71
N GLU A 43 19.99 10.53 23.27
CA GLU A 43 19.93 9.08 23.03
C GLU A 43 18.60 8.45 23.48
N ASP A 44 18.03 8.91 24.59
CA ASP A 44 16.74 8.43 25.10
C ASP A 44 15.61 8.83 24.14
N LEU A 45 15.65 10.08 23.63
CA LEU A 45 14.69 10.52 22.63
C LEU A 45 14.84 9.77 21.31
N ILE A 46 16.07 9.50 20.84
CA ILE A 46 16.29 8.71 19.64
C ILE A 46 15.66 7.33 19.79
N HIS A 47 15.88 6.66 20.92
CA HIS A 47 15.31 5.35 21.16
C HIS A 47 13.77 5.38 21.20
N ALA A 48 13.19 6.34 21.93
CA ALA A 48 11.74 6.52 21.98
C ALA A 48 11.13 6.86 20.60
N TRP A 49 11.82 7.67 19.81
CA TRP A 49 11.42 8.05 18.45
C TRP A 49 11.43 6.85 17.50
N GLU A 50 12.52 6.08 17.48
CA GLU A 50 12.63 4.89 16.63
C GLU A 50 11.62 3.81 17.02
N GLN A 51 11.39 3.63 18.32
CA GLN A 51 10.42 2.68 18.83
C GLN A 51 8.99 3.10 18.46
N GLY A 52 8.64 4.37 18.68
CA GLY A 52 7.32 4.90 18.32
C GLY A 52 7.02 4.74 16.83
N LEU A 53 7.97 5.11 15.95
CA LEU A 53 7.81 4.91 14.51
C LEU A 53 7.65 3.44 14.11
N ALA A 54 8.35 2.53 14.81
CA ALA A 54 8.23 1.10 14.55
C ALA A 54 6.87 0.54 14.97
N ASP A 55 6.34 1.02 16.10
CA ASP A 55 5.02 0.65 16.63
C ASP A 55 3.89 1.21 15.74
N ASP A 56 3.94 2.49 15.38
CA ASP A 56 2.98 3.13 14.46
C ASP A 56 2.95 2.40 13.11
N SER A 57 4.13 2.12 12.53
CA SER A 57 4.24 1.37 11.27
C SER A 57 3.70 -0.06 11.40
N LEU A 58 3.84 -0.69 12.58
CA LEU A 58 3.27 -2.01 12.81
C LEU A 58 1.75 -1.95 12.87
N GLU A 59 1.19 -0.96 13.56
CA GLU A 59 -0.25 -0.72 13.64
C GLU A 59 -0.86 -0.52 12.24
N ASP A 60 -0.29 0.40 11.45
CA ASP A 60 -0.68 0.68 10.08
C ASP A 60 -0.72 -0.61 9.22
N ARG A 61 0.33 -1.42 9.32
CA ARG A 61 0.43 -2.69 8.59
C ARG A 61 -0.60 -3.71 9.06
N LEU A 62 -0.88 -3.79 10.36
CA LEU A 62 -1.88 -4.70 10.90
C LEU A 62 -3.28 -4.32 10.44
N ALA A 63 -3.61 -3.03 10.38
CA ALA A 63 -4.85 -2.53 9.82
C ALA A 63 -5.04 -2.97 8.36
N LEU A 64 -4.04 -2.74 7.50
CA LEU A 64 -4.11 -3.15 6.10
C LEU A 64 -4.13 -4.68 5.92
N ALA A 65 -3.42 -5.43 6.76
CA ALA A 65 -3.44 -6.89 6.73
C ALA A 65 -4.84 -7.47 6.99
N LYS A 66 -5.70 -6.78 7.76
CA LYS A 66 -7.10 -7.21 7.99
C LYS A 66 -7.87 -7.25 6.66
N ILE A 67 -7.68 -6.23 5.80
CA ILE A 67 -8.28 -6.19 4.46
C ILE A 67 -7.81 -7.39 3.63
N PHE A 68 -6.50 -7.56 3.46
CA PHE A 68 -5.95 -8.60 2.58
C PHE A 68 -6.23 -10.02 3.06
N LYS A 69 -6.33 -10.24 4.38
CA LYS A 69 -6.67 -11.55 4.96
C LYS A 69 -8.16 -11.88 4.87
N SER A 70 -9.02 -10.90 4.55
CA SER A 70 -10.44 -11.15 4.38
C SER A 70 -10.67 -12.16 3.23
N PRO A 71 -11.40 -13.27 3.46
CA PRO A 71 -11.73 -14.23 2.40
C PRO A 71 -12.55 -13.60 1.27
N LYS A 72 -13.19 -12.46 1.52
CA LYS A 72 -14.01 -11.74 0.56
C LYS A 72 -13.19 -10.80 -0.33
N PHE A 73 -11.96 -10.45 0.09
CA PHE A 73 -11.08 -9.54 -0.65
C PHE A 73 -10.78 -10.05 -2.06
N LYS A 74 -10.55 -11.35 -2.24
CA LYS A 74 -10.34 -11.96 -3.58
C LYS A 74 -11.53 -11.81 -4.55
N TYR A 75 -12.70 -11.37 -4.06
CA TYR A 75 -13.88 -11.06 -4.86
C TYR A 75 -14.17 -9.56 -4.94
N GLY A 76 -13.24 -8.72 -4.48
CA GLY A 76 -13.34 -7.27 -4.52
C GLY A 76 -14.03 -6.62 -3.32
N TYR A 77 -14.42 -7.38 -2.30
CA TYR A 77 -15.05 -6.79 -1.11
C TYR A 77 -14.01 -6.39 -0.06
N VAL A 78 -14.11 -5.16 0.42
CA VAL A 78 -13.27 -4.61 1.49
C VAL A 78 -14.15 -4.36 2.71
N GLU A 79 -13.68 -4.82 3.87
CA GLU A 79 -14.34 -4.67 5.17
C GLU A 79 -13.27 -4.26 6.19
N LEU A 80 -13.52 -3.17 6.92
CA LEU A 80 -12.58 -2.59 7.88
C LEU A 80 -13.33 -1.87 9.01
N GLU A 81 -12.80 -1.89 10.22
CA GLU A 81 -13.32 -1.04 11.30
C GLU A 81 -12.95 0.44 11.04
N GLU A 82 -13.85 1.36 11.38
CA GLU A 82 -13.59 2.80 11.19
C GLU A 82 -12.33 3.26 11.95
N SER A 83 -12.07 2.67 13.12
CA SER A 83 -10.86 2.94 13.91
C SER A 83 -9.56 2.52 13.23
N ASP A 84 -9.62 1.63 12.24
CA ASP A 84 -8.46 1.16 11.47
C ASP A 84 -8.27 1.94 10.15
N ALA A 85 -9.19 2.83 9.78
CA ALA A 85 -9.24 3.46 8.45
C ALA A 85 -7.98 4.29 8.14
N GLU A 86 -7.62 5.22 9.03
CA GLU A 86 -6.43 6.04 8.84
C GLU A 86 -5.14 5.22 8.78
N ALA A 87 -5.05 4.18 9.63
CA ALA A 87 -3.91 3.28 9.69
C ALA A 87 -3.76 2.48 8.39
N ALA A 88 -4.87 2.00 7.83
CA ALA A 88 -4.90 1.34 6.53
C ALA A 88 -4.52 2.30 5.38
N LEU A 89 -5.00 3.55 5.40
CA LEU A 89 -4.66 4.58 4.40
C LEU A 89 -3.15 4.90 4.38
N ARG A 90 -2.53 5.03 5.55
CA ARG A 90 -1.07 5.23 5.67
C ARG A 90 -0.30 4.03 5.13
N SER A 91 -0.70 2.80 5.48
CA SER A 91 -0.05 1.59 4.98
C SER A 91 -0.24 1.40 3.46
N LEU A 92 -1.41 1.73 2.90
CA LEU A 92 -1.64 1.71 1.45
C LEU A 92 -0.70 2.69 0.72
N THR A 93 -0.50 3.87 1.30
CA THR A 93 0.44 4.86 0.79
C THR A 93 1.87 4.31 0.81
N GLU A 94 2.29 3.68 1.92
CA GLU A 94 3.60 3.03 2.02
C GLU A 94 3.81 1.96 0.93
N LEU A 95 2.83 1.08 0.71
CA LEU A 95 2.92 0.06 -0.34
C LEU A 95 3.02 0.66 -1.74
N ARG A 96 2.21 1.68 -2.03
CA ARG A 96 2.25 2.37 -3.33
C ARG A 96 3.61 3.03 -3.57
N LEU A 97 4.20 3.66 -2.56
CA LEU A 97 5.56 4.19 -2.62
C LEU A 97 6.60 3.08 -2.82
N SER A 98 6.46 1.95 -2.13
CA SER A 98 7.36 0.80 -2.29
C SER A 98 7.30 0.22 -3.71
N LEU A 99 6.11 0.09 -4.30
CA LEU A 99 5.95 -0.33 -5.71
C LEU A 99 6.56 0.68 -6.67
N ARG A 100 6.31 1.98 -6.43
CA ARG A 100 6.83 3.08 -7.25
C ARG A 100 8.32 2.94 -7.45
N GLU A 101 9.04 2.64 -6.38
CA GLU A 101 10.50 2.65 -6.34
C GLU A 101 11.13 1.35 -6.79
N ASN A 102 10.55 0.23 -6.37
CA ASN A 102 11.18 -1.08 -6.57
C ASN A 102 10.75 -1.75 -7.87
N ALA A 103 9.56 -1.43 -8.40
CA ALA A 103 8.99 -2.11 -9.56
C ALA A 103 8.53 -1.18 -10.70
N LEU A 104 8.36 0.12 -10.41
CA LEU A 104 7.86 1.10 -11.37
C LEU A 104 8.84 2.25 -11.64
N SER A 105 10.11 2.11 -11.30
CA SER A 105 11.12 3.18 -11.46
C SER A 105 11.28 3.69 -12.90
N GLU A 106 10.93 2.87 -13.90
CA GLU A 106 10.93 3.24 -15.32
C GLU A 106 9.63 3.87 -15.85
N VAL A 107 8.61 3.97 -14.99
CA VAL A 107 7.37 4.69 -15.29
C VAL A 107 7.55 6.11 -14.76
N SER A 108 7.14 7.14 -15.49
CA SER A 108 7.20 8.52 -15.00
C SER A 108 6.01 8.86 -14.09
N ASP A 109 6.15 9.89 -13.25
CA ASP A 109 5.02 10.33 -12.39
C ASP A 109 3.83 10.77 -13.25
N SER A 110 4.09 11.50 -14.33
CA SER A 110 3.04 11.90 -15.29
C SER A 110 2.30 10.69 -15.89
N GLU A 111 2.99 9.59 -16.22
CA GLU A 111 2.33 8.38 -16.72
C GLU A 111 1.45 7.73 -15.65
N LEU A 112 1.87 7.73 -14.38
CA LEU A 112 1.09 7.18 -13.27
C LEU A 112 -0.13 8.04 -12.94
N GLU A 113 0.05 9.35 -12.88
CA GLU A 113 -1.02 10.31 -12.55
C GLU A 113 -2.08 10.39 -13.64
N SER A 114 -1.65 10.38 -14.91
CA SER A 114 -2.58 10.52 -16.04
C SER A 114 -3.12 9.18 -16.54
N GLY A 115 -2.58 8.05 -16.07
CA GLY A 115 -2.87 6.71 -16.58
C GLY A 115 -2.46 6.45 -18.03
N ASN A 116 -1.72 7.37 -18.68
CA ASN A 116 -1.34 7.28 -20.10
C ASN A 116 -0.09 6.41 -20.32
N LEU A 117 -0.02 5.28 -19.64
CA LEU A 117 1.07 4.32 -19.76
C LEU A 117 0.87 3.41 -20.98
N SER A 118 1.84 3.39 -21.90
CA SER A 118 1.80 2.47 -23.06
C SER A 118 2.13 1.03 -22.66
N LEU A 119 1.15 0.29 -22.14
CA LEU A 119 1.29 -1.09 -21.66
C LEU A 119 1.82 -2.08 -22.70
N SER A 120 1.57 -1.88 -24.00
CA SER A 120 2.04 -2.77 -25.07
C SER A 120 3.56 -2.86 -25.15
N ARG A 121 4.27 -1.81 -24.72
CA ARG A 121 5.74 -1.70 -24.83
C ARG A 121 6.48 -2.04 -23.54
N ARG A 122 5.76 -2.37 -22.46
CA ARG A 122 6.36 -2.65 -21.15
C ARG A 122 6.56 -4.16 -20.94
N GLN A 123 7.52 -4.51 -20.11
CA GLN A 123 7.71 -5.89 -19.65
C GLN A 123 6.53 -6.34 -18.79
N SER A 124 6.25 -7.63 -18.75
CA SER A 124 5.11 -8.18 -17.99
C SER A 124 5.19 -7.85 -16.50
N SER A 125 6.39 -7.84 -15.91
CA SER A 125 6.62 -7.45 -14.51
C SER A 125 6.15 -6.03 -14.20
N VAL A 126 6.50 -5.07 -15.07
CA VAL A 126 6.08 -3.65 -14.93
C VAL A 126 4.56 -3.53 -15.07
N LYS A 127 3.92 -4.29 -15.97
CA LYS A 127 2.46 -4.29 -16.10
C LYS A 127 1.77 -4.79 -14.84
N VAL A 128 2.26 -5.91 -14.29
CA VAL A 128 1.75 -6.49 -13.04
C VAL A 128 1.90 -5.48 -11.91
N ALA A 129 3.09 -4.90 -11.72
CA ALA A 129 3.32 -3.87 -10.71
C ALA A 129 2.41 -2.64 -10.89
N TYR A 130 2.17 -2.22 -12.13
CA TYR A 130 1.29 -1.08 -12.43
C TYR A 130 -0.16 -1.37 -12.08
N PHE A 131 -0.69 -2.54 -12.46
CA PHE A 131 -2.05 -2.92 -12.08
C PHE A 131 -2.20 -3.13 -10.56
N THR A 132 -1.19 -3.69 -9.90
CA THR A 132 -1.14 -3.76 -8.43
C THR A 132 -1.21 -2.35 -7.83
N TYR A 133 -0.43 -1.40 -8.35
CA TYR A 133 -0.46 -0.01 -7.91
C TYR A 133 -1.84 0.63 -8.07
N LEU A 134 -2.53 0.38 -9.18
CA LEU A 134 -3.89 0.87 -9.41
C LEU A 134 -4.92 0.25 -8.46
N ILE A 135 -4.82 -1.04 -8.15
CA ILE A 135 -5.72 -1.69 -7.18
C ILE A 135 -5.54 -1.08 -5.78
N LEU A 136 -4.29 -0.83 -5.36
CA LEU A 136 -4.02 -0.17 -4.08
C LEU A 136 -4.56 1.27 -4.06
N ALA A 137 -4.48 1.98 -5.19
CA ALA A 137 -5.08 3.30 -5.33
C ALA A 137 -6.61 3.24 -5.22
N GLU A 138 -7.27 2.32 -5.91
CA GLU A 138 -8.72 2.13 -5.83
C GLU A 138 -9.20 1.86 -4.40
N ILE A 139 -8.50 1.00 -3.65
CA ILE A 139 -8.82 0.75 -2.23
C ILE A 139 -8.70 2.05 -1.42
N GLN A 140 -7.62 2.81 -1.64
CA GLN A 140 -7.36 4.06 -0.93
C GLN A 140 -8.42 5.12 -1.22
N GLU A 141 -8.77 5.34 -2.49
CA GLU A 141 -9.80 6.31 -2.90
C GLU A 141 -11.19 5.88 -2.39
N SER A 142 -11.49 4.58 -2.42
CA SER A 142 -12.77 4.06 -1.91
C SER A 142 -12.90 4.24 -0.39
N LEU A 143 -11.80 4.07 0.36
CA LEU A 143 -11.75 4.35 1.80
C LEU A 143 -12.00 5.84 2.07
N LEU A 144 -11.30 6.74 1.37
CA LEU A 144 -11.46 8.19 1.52
C LEU A 144 -12.87 8.67 1.16
N ALA A 145 -13.54 8.01 0.21
CA ALA A 145 -14.92 8.32 -0.17
C ALA A 145 -15.96 7.74 0.81
N SER A 146 -15.54 6.83 1.70
CA SER A 146 -16.41 6.17 2.70
C SER A 146 -16.32 6.81 4.09
N GLU A 147 -15.36 7.72 4.30
CA GLU A 147 -15.26 8.61 5.48
C GLU A 147 -16.24 9.80 5.39
#